data_AF-A0A2U8GHF3-F1
#
_entry.id   AF-A0A2U8GHF3-F1
#
_cell.length_a   1.000
_cell.length_b   1.000
_cell.length_c   1.000
_cell.angle_alpha   90.00
_cell.angle_beta   90.00
_cell.angle_gamma   90.00
#
_symmetry.space_group_name_H-M   'P 1'
#
loop_
_entity.id
_entity.type
_entity.pdbx_description
1 polymer ?
#
loop_
_entity_poly.entity_id
_entity_poly.type
_entity_poly.pdbx_seq_one_letter_code
_entity_poly.pdbx_strand_id
1 'polypeptide(L)'
;MANTNIVANLRLANKIEIICGFFDADGSFTARVFYSSKKPIGMSMKIGFSQKDPSVIQMILQVISIQLTVGKKKRKHLLSPILDWRPIRKKSVVKVFAFSKSIAFSKYKRKHLLNKRKHLLASGKNSVSHGKAFAFSKPSAIVLMSAWKKMPPKAPTKYLDYKICLLLHEAQRNEIKVIQKMLPNERVNLRVACFSLLYLRYQMFGKVKHNRHPKLIPITTHYTILQATGFEIKESERIGKHLLDIIQKDVTNHANNLSITEGYLLGYHIGDGSFSFSTYFDDETNKTFRASFLWNLTDCIENKPLLEAIKKFLESKGIVFRKTCFKDFVTYVQLEVKTIPSCTNIVDLFEQWGARKHFSQVRLNQFECFSEALKLYQDPGFRDDINMCERFIYLKWHMNPDTNSKKKSTYAEDLIKLRAWFNNKGSIN
;
A
#
# COMPACT_ATOMS: atom_id res chain seq x y z
N MET A 1 6.17 38.18 -1.58
CA MET A 1 6.81 36.94 -1.05
C MET A 1 5.89 36.07 -0.17
N ALA A 2 4.70 36.51 0.25
CA ALA A 2 3.77 35.70 1.04
C ALA A 2 3.01 34.61 0.23
N ASN A 3 2.61 34.91 -1.02
CA ASN A 3 1.84 33.97 -1.87
C ASN A 3 2.61 32.71 -2.30
N THR A 4 3.93 32.80 -2.51
CA THR A 4 4.76 31.66 -2.92
C THR A 4 4.91 30.61 -1.82
N ASN A 5 4.90 31.02 -0.55
CA ASN A 5 4.97 30.10 0.59
C ASN A 5 3.65 29.35 0.83
N ILE A 6 2.51 30.01 0.62
CA ILE A 6 1.18 29.39 0.76
C ILE A 6 0.98 28.29 -0.30
N VAL A 7 1.30 28.58 -1.57
CA VAL A 7 1.20 27.62 -2.68
C VAL A 7 2.16 26.44 -2.49
N ALA A 8 3.38 26.67 -2.01
CA ALA A 8 4.34 25.60 -1.72
C ALA A 8 3.88 24.69 -0.57
N ASN A 9 3.27 25.26 0.48
CA ASN A 9 2.72 24.51 1.61
C ASN A 9 1.48 23.68 1.21
N LEU A 10 0.59 24.22 0.37
CA LEU A 10 -0.58 23.50 -0.15
C LEU A 10 -0.17 22.32 -1.05
N ARG A 11 0.81 22.51 -1.94
CA ARG A 11 1.37 21.44 -2.78
C ARG A 11 2.04 20.34 -1.96
N LEU A 12 2.66 20.69 -0.83
CA LEU A 12 3.28 19.72 0.07
C LEU A 12 2.24 18.94 0.88
N ALA A 13 1.18 19.61 1.35
CA ALA A 13 0.09 18.97 2.07
C ALA A 13 -0.60 17.89 1.24
N ASN A 14 -1.00 18.19 0.01
CA ASN A 14 -1.64 17.22 -0.90
C ASN A 14 -0.74 15.99 -1.15
N LYS A 15 0.57 16.22 -1.35
CA LYS A 15 1.53 15.11 -1.51
C LYS A 15 1.68 14.22 -0.27
N ILE A 16 1.49 14.74 0.94
CA ILE A 16 1.50 13.93 2.17
C ILE A 16 0.27 13.03 2.19
N GLU A 17 -0.91 13.55 1.81
CA GLU A 17 -2.14 12.76 1.77
C GLU A 17 -2.01 11.58 0.80
N ILE A 18 -1.45 11.82 -0.39
CA ILE A 18 -1.16 10.79 -1.39
C ILE A 18 -0.22 9.73 -0.82
N ILE A 19 0.83 10.13 -0.10
CA ILE A 19 1.76 9.17 0.51
C ILE A 19 1.09 8.37 1.62
N CYS A 20 0.23 8.99 2.43
CA CYS A 20 -0.53 8.30 3.47
C CYS A 20 -1.50 7.28 2.85
N GLY A 21 -2.24 7.65 1.80
CA GLY A 21 -3.09 6.73 1.07
C GLY A 21 -2.31 5.57 0.46
N PHE A 22 -1.18 5.86 -0.19
CA PHE A 22 -0.31 4.83 -0.75
C PHE A 22 0.28 3.92 0.33
N PHE A 23 0.62 4.47 1.49
CA PHE A 23 1.14 3.70 2.60
C PHE A 23 0.10 2.72 3.15
N ASP A 24 -1.17 3.12 3.22
CA ASP A 24 -2.22 2.22 3.71
C ASP A 24 -2.49 1.05 2.77
N ALA A 25 -2.24 1.24 1.48
CA ALA A 25 -2.31 0.18 0.47
C ALA A 25 -1.05 -0.72 0.48
N ASP A 26 0.13 -0.14 0.21
CA ASP A 26 1.36 -0.87 -0.12
C ASP A 26 2.52 -0.66 0.89
N GLY A 27 2.24 0.07 1.96
CA GLY A 27 3.16 0.34 3.05
C GLY A 27 3.14 -0.74 4.14
N SER A 28 4.11 -0.66 5.05
CA SER A 28 4.19 -1.56 6.20
C SER A 28 4.93 -0.90 7.35
N PHE A 29 4.43 -1.12 8.55
CA PHE A 29 5.23 -1.01 9.75
C PHE A 29 5.76 -2.38 10.16
N THR A 30 7.01 -2.44 10.60
CA THR A 30 7.63 -3.69 11.03
C THR A 30 8.50 -3.45 12.26
N ALA A 31 8.50 -4.42 13.19
CA ALA A 31 9.38 -4.42 14.35
C ALA A 31 10.33 -5.62 14.28
N ARG A 32 11.64 -5.36 14.32
CA ARG A 32 12.68 -6.40 14.40
C ARG A 32 13.10 -6.61 15.83
N VAL A 33 13.13 -7.86 16.26
CA VAL A 33 13.65 -8.29 17.56
C VAL A 33 15.16 -8.50 17.45
N PHE A 34 15.90 -8.08 18.47
CA PHE A 34 17.32 -8.36 18.64
C PHE A 34 17.65 -8.63 20.11
N TYR A 35 18.75 -9.32 20.36
CA TYR A 35 19.19 -9.72 21.69
C TYR A 35 20.53 -9.05 22.00
N SER A 36 20.73 -8.64 23.24
CA SER A 36 22.01 -8.06 23.67
C SER A 36 22.27 -8.34 25.14
N SER A 37 23.54 -8.33 25.56
CA SER A 37 23.91 -8.49 26.96
C SER A 37 23.31 -7.43 27.89
N LYS A 38 23.00 -6.23 27.36
CA LYS A 38 22.44 -5.12 28.13
C LYS A 38 20.92 -5.14 28.22
N LYS A 39 20.24 -5.95 27.39
CA LYS A 39 18.78 -5.94 27.29
C LYS A 39 18.26 -7.28 26.80
N PRO A 40 17.38 -7.96 27.56
CA PRO A 40 16.89 -9.29 27.22
C PRO A 40 16.13 -9.30 25.89
N ILE A 41 15.36 -8.24 25.58
CA ILE A 41 14.70 -8.07 24.29
C ILE A 41 14.86 -6.63 23.81
N GLY A 42 15.54 -6.44 22.68
CA GLY A 42 15.59 -5.18 21.96
C GLY A 42 14.64 -5.20 20.75
N MET A 43 14.03 -4.06 20.43
CA MET A 43 13.19 -3.90 19.25
C MET A 43 13.58 -2.69 18.42
N SER A 44 13.61 -2.87 17.10
CA SER A 44 13.91 -1.84 16.11
C SER A 44 12.76 -1.70 15.12
N MET A 45 12.14 -0.52 15.14
CA MET A 45 11.01 -0.18 14.28
C MET A 45 11.49 0.23 12.89
N LYS A 46 10.75 -0.21 11.87
CA LYS A 46 11.02 0.12 10.47
C LYS A 46 9.70 0.38 9.75
N ILE A 47 9.73 1.46 8.97
CA ILE A 47 8.71 1.82 8.01
C ILE A 47 9.22 1.36 6.65
N GLY A 48 8.39 0.64 5.91
CA GLY A 48 8.73 0.14 4.59
C GLY A 48 7.66 0.41 3.56
N PHE A 49 8.09 0.72 2.33
CA PHE A 49 7.25 0.65 1.13
C PHE A 49 7.77 -0.45 0.22
N SER A 50 6.86 -1.18 -0.40
CA SER A 50 7.20 -2.19 -1.41
C SER A 50 6.53 -1.81 -2.72
N GLN A 51 7.30 -1.61 -3.80
CA GLN A 51 6.73 -1.28 -5.10
C GLN A 51 7.58 -1.86 -6.24
N LYS A 52 6.91 -2.30 -7.30
CA LYS A 52 7.55 -2.74 -8.54
C LYS A 52 7.97 -1.55 -9.39
N ASP A 53 7.10 -0.54 -9.48
CA ASP A 53 7.34 0.70 -10.23
C ASP A 53 8.30 1.64 -9.45
N PRO A 54 9.50 1.93 -9.98
CA PRO A 54 10.45 2.83 -9.34
C PRO A 54 9.97 4.29 -9.22
N SER A 55 9.04 4.73 -10.06
CA SER A 55 8.56 6.13 -10.08
C SER A 55 7.77 6.49 -8.82
N VAL A 56 6.99 5.54 -8.27
CA VAL A 56 6.28 5.71 -6.98
C VAL A 56 7.27 5.92 -5.84
N ILE A 57 8.38 5.17 -5.83
CA ILE A 57 9.42 5.32 -4.83
C ILE A 57 10.12 6.68 -4.96
N GLN A 58 10.36 7.13 -6.19
CA GLN A 58 10.93 8.46 -6.43
C GLN A 58 10.00 9.56 -5.90
N MET A 59 8.69 9.46 -6.11
CA MET A 59 7.70 10.39 -5.56
C MET A 59 7.79 10.46 -4.02
N ILE A 60 7.83 9.31 -3.35
CA ILE A 60 7.96 9.24 -1.88
C ILE A 60 9.27 9.89 -1.41
N LEU A 61 10.39 9.58 -2.08
CA LEU A 61 11.70 10.13 -1.75
C LEU A 61 11.77 11.65 -1.98
N GLN A 62 11.12 12.17 -3.00
CA GLN A 62 11.03 13.62 -3.25
C GLN A 62 10.28 14.34 -2.13
N VAL A 63 9.18 13.79 -1.62
CA VAL A 63 8.46 14.42 -0.49
C VAL A 63 9.29 14.41 0.78
N ILE A 64 9.95 13.29 1.07
CA ILE A 64 10.85 13.17 2.22
C ILE A 64 12.03 14.14 2.09
N SER A 65 12.64 14.28 0.91
CA SER A 65 13.76 15.19 0.69
C SER A 65 13.34 16.66 0.80
N ILE A 66 12.16 17.03 0.30
CA ILE A 66 11.60 18.38 0.45
C ILE A 66 11.41 18.71 1.93
N GLN A 67 10.79 17.82 2.72
CA GLN A 67 10.57 18.07 4.15
C GLN A 67 11.86 18.15 4.96
N LEU A 68 12.85 17.30 4.65
CA LEU A 68 14.17 17.39 5.28
C LEU A 68 14.91 18.68 4.90
N THR A 69 14.71 19.21 3.69
CA THR A 69 15.34 20.45 3.22
C THR A 69 14.67 21.69 3.82
N VAL A 70 13.34 21.69 3.95
CA VAL A 70 12.58 22.76 4.63
C VAL A 70 12.92 22.81 6.12
N GLY A 71 13.09 21.67 6.78
CA GLY A 71 13.56 21.61 8.17
C GLY A 71 14.99 22.14 8.37
N LYS A 72 15.84 22.03 7.34
CA LYS A 72 17.23 22.53 7.36
C LYS A 72 17.37 24.02 7.06
N LYS A 73 16.38 24.70 6.47
CA LYS A 73 16.44 26.17 6.28
C LYS A 73 16.47 26.96 7.60
N LYS A 74 16.28 26.33 8.76
CA LYS A 74 16.55 26.89 10.10
C LYS A 74 17.99 26.68 10.62
N ARG A 75 18.88 26.01 9.87
CA ARG A 75 20.32 25.92 10.16
C ARG A 75 21.12 26.25 8.89
N LYS A 76 21.59 27.50 8.79
CA LYS A 76 22.56 27.90 7.76
C LYS A 76 23.81 27.02 7.91
N HIS A 77 24.32 26.56 6.77
CA HIS A 77 25.47 25.67 6.57
C HIS A 77 25.23 24.18 6.86
N LEU A 78 24.93 23.40 5.80
CA LEU A 78 25.67 22.17 5.43
C LEU A 78 24.97 21.42 4.28
N LEU A 79 25.65 21.50 3.12
CA LEU A 79 25.71 20.57 1.99
C LEU A 79 24.67 20.67 0.85
N SER A 80 25.24 20.80 -0.35
CA SER A 80 24.68 20.83 -1.70
C SER A 80 24.06 19.49 -2.12
N PRO A 81 23.12 19.51 -3.10
CA PRO A 81 22.44 18.31 -3.58
C PRO A 81 23.30 17.58 -4.62
N ILE A 82 23.73 16.35 -4.34
CA ILE A 82 24.32 15.46 -5.36
C ILE A 82 23.49 14.18 -5.43
N LEU A 83 22.57 14.14 -6.40
CA LEU A 83 21.89 12.93 -6.87
C LEU A 83 22.33 12.64 -8.31
N ASP A 84 23.55 12.16 -8.47
CA ASP A 84 24.08 11.78 -9.79
C ASP A 84 23.72 10.30 -10.09
N TRP A 85 22.99 9.96 -11.14
CA TRP A 85 22.59 8.57 -11.45
C TRP A 85 23.34 8.03 -12.67
N ARG A 86 23.88 6.79 -12.57
CA ARG A 86 24.26 5.97 -13.74
C ARG A 86 23.82 4.50 -13.56
N PRO A 87 23.39 3.80 -14.63
CA PRO A 87 22.98 2.39 -14.56
C PRO A 87 24.15 1.46 -14.93
N ILE A 88 24.56 0.50 -14.07
CA ILE A 88 25.46 -0.59 -14.49
C ILE A 88 25.06 -1.95 -13.89
N ARG A 89 25.23 -2.95 -14.77
CA ARG A 89 24.90 -4.39 -14.77
C ARG A 89 25.52 -5.20 -13.60
N LYS A 90 24.80 -6.27 -13.25
CA LYS A 90 25.20 -7.54 -12.57
C LYS A 90 26.43 -7.53 -11.65
N LYS A 91 26.23 -7.81 -10.35
CA LYS A 91 26.74 -8.97 -9.57
C LYS A 91 26.55 -8.69 -8.07
N SER A 92 26.54 -9.78 -7.32
CA SER A 92 26.00 -10.02 -5.99
C SER A 92 26.58 -9.19 -4.82
N VAL A 93 25.90 -9.35 -3.67
CA VAL A 93 26.29 -9.11 -2.25
C VAL A 93 25.90 -7.76 -1.64
N VAL A 94 24.93 -7.77 -0.71
CA VAL A 94 24.78 -6.72 0.32
C VAL A 94 24.25 -7.25 1.67
N LYS A 95 25.01 -6.99 2.74
CA LYS A 95 24.56 -6.74 4.14
C LYS A 95 24.46 -5.22 4.35
N VAL A 96 23.44 -4.71 5.06
CA VAL A 96 23.51 -3.44 5.81
C VAL A 96 22.62 -3.50 7.08
N PHE A 97 23.26 -3.23 8.22
CA PHE A 97 22.70 -3.10 9.57
C PHE A 97 22.36 -1.63 9.89
N ALA A 98 21.45 -1.41 10.84
CA ALA A 98 21.23 -0.10 11.46
C ALA A 98 21.94 -0.08 12.83
N PHE A 99 22.99 0.73 12.98
CA PHE A 99 23.64 0.96 14.27
C PHE A 99 23.03 2.17 14.97
N SER A 100 22.86 2.04 16.28
CA SER A 100 22.67 3.14 17.22
C SER A 100 24.03 3.56 17.81
N LYS A 101 24.54 4.73 17.44
CA LYS A 101 25.19 5.74 18.29
C LYS A 101 25.81 6.83 17.41
N SER A 102 25.99 7.99 18.02
CA SER A 102 26.33 9.31 17.48
C SER A 102 27.75 9.42 16.90
N ILE A 103 27.87 10.34 15.93
CA ILE A 103 29.08 11.03 15.40
C ILE A 103 30.05 10.20 14.54
N ALA A 104 30.05 10.47 13.22
CA ALA A 104 31.21 10.91 12.43
C ALA A 104 30.79 11.08 10.95
N PHE A 105 30.98 12.29 10.42
CA PHE A 105 30.90 12.60 8.99
C PHE A 105 32.13 12.00 8.31
N SER A 106 31.97 10.98 7.46
CA SER A 106 33.01 10.59 6.49
C SER A 106 32.46 9.54 5.49
N LYS A 107 32.41 9.93 4.21
CA LYS A 107 32.42 9.07 3.00
C LYS A 107 31.51 7.83 2.99
N TYR A 108 30.20 8.01 2.78
CA TYR A 108 29.33 6.90 2.37
C TYR A 108 29.35 6.69 0.84
N LYS A 109 30.17 5.72 0.38
CA LYS A 109 30.04 5.11 -0.95
C LYS A 109 28.73 4.31 -1.01
N ARG A 110 27.96 4.54 -2.08
CA ARG A 110 26.65 3.95 -2.41
C ARG A 110 26.67 2.41 -2.40
N LYS A 111 25.68 1.79 -1.74
CA LYS A 111 25.34 0.36 -1.92
C LYS A 111 23.82 0.17 -1.79
N HIS A 112 23.16 -0.21 -2.88
CA HIS A 112 21.71 -0.45 -2.96
C HIS A 112 21.38 -1.95 -2.74
N LEU A 113 20.34 -2.24 -1.96
CA LEU A 113 19.84 -3.60 -1.69
C LEU A 113 18.69 -3.98 -2.65
N LEU A 114 18.84 -5.08 -3.38
CA LEU A 114 17.79 -5.79 -4.10
C LEU A 114 17.67 -7.21 -3.51
N ASN A 115 16.60 -7.50 -2.79
CA ASN A 115 16.31 -8.86 -2.32
C ASN A 115 15.54 -9.63 -3.40
N LYS A 116 16.20 -10.57 -4.10
CA LYS A 116 15.48 -11.60 -4.85
C LYS A 116 14.81 -12.53 -3.85
N ARG A 117 13.47 -12.52 -3.77
CA ARG A 117 12.72 -13.53 -3.01
C ARG A 117 12.27 -14.62 -3.99
N LYS A 118 12.78 -15.83 -3.83
CA LYS A 118 12.15 -17.04 -4.38
C LYS A 118 11.08 -17.47 -3.38
N HIS A 119 9.83 -17.53 -3.81
CA HIS A 119 8.76 -18.15 -3.04
C HIS A 119 8.43 -19.49 -3.69
N LEU A 120 8.67 -20.58 -2.97
CA LEU A 120 8.04 -21.87 -3.23
C LEU A 120 6.61 -21.76 -2.70
N LEU A 121 5.65 -21.63 -3.60
CA LEU A 121 4.24 -21.78 -3.26
C LEU A 121 3.95 -23.28 -3.12
N ALA A 122 3.01 -23.63 -2.24
CA ALA A 122 2.54 -25.01 -2.07
C ALA A 122 1.97 -25.64 -3.37
N SER A 123 1.78 -24.83 -4.42
CA SER A 123 1.38 -25.26 -5.78
C SER A 123 2.55 -25.65 -6.70
N GLY A 124 3.78 -25.74 -6.20
CA GLY A 124 4.96 -26.09 -7.02
C GLY A 124 5.41 -25.01 -8.01
N LYS A 125 4.68 -23.88 -8.13
CA LYS A 125 5.08 -22.76 -9.00
C LYS A 125 6.03 -21.82 -8.26
N ASN A 126 7.25 -21.69 -8.80
CA ASN A 126 8.21 -20.67 -8.41
C ASN A 126 7.64 -19.29 -8.76
N SER A 127 7.33 -18.47 -7.75
CA SER A 127 7.12 -17.04 -7.99
C SER A 127 8.38 -16.27 -7.61
N VAL A 128 8.97 -15.57 -8.60
CA VAL A 128 10.05 -14.61 -8.39
C VAL A 128 9.42 -13.23 -8.30
N SER A 129 9.24 -12.72 -7.08
CA SER A 129 8.77 -11.35 -6.88
C SER A 129 9.95 -10.38 -6.97
N HIS A 130 9.94 -9.51 -7.99
CA HIS A 130 10.94 -8.46 -8.21
C HIS A 130 10.56 -7.15 -7.49
N GLY A 131 10.02 -7.24 -6.27
CA GLY A 131 9.65 -6.05 -5.50
C GLY A 131 10.89 -5.36 -4.90
N LYS A 132 11.03 -4.05 -5.09
CA LYS A 132 12.01 -3.24 -4.35
C LYS A 132 11.37 -2.80 -3.05
N ALA A 133 12.03 -3.10 -1.92
CA ALA A 133 11.60 -2.68 -0.60
C ALA A 133 12.60 -1.66 -0.03
N PHE A 134 12.09 -0.53 0.44
CA PHE A 134 12.91 0.56 1.00
C PHE A 134 12.63 0.71 2.48
N ALA A 135 13.67 0.85 3.29
CA ALA A 135 13.57 1.18 4.71
C ALA A 135 14.29 2.51 4.96
N PHE A 136 13.71 3.36 5.80
CA PHE A 136 14.20 4.72 6.01
C PHE A 136 15.22 4.84 7.13
N SER A 137 16.13 5.81 7.00
CA SER A 137 17.05 6.23 8.06
C SER A 137 16.29 6.92 9.19
N LYS A 138 16.90 7.07 10.37
CA LYS A 138 16.28 7.69 11.55
C LYS A 138 15.71 9.10 11.27
N PRO A 139 16.40 10.02 10.56
CA PRO A 139 15.83 11.32 10.22
C PRO A 139 14.58 11.25 9.34
N SER A 140 14.61 10.41 8.31
CA SER A 140 13.46 10.20 7.42
C SER A 140 12.28 9.53 8.13
N ALA A 141 12.54 8.60 9.05
CA ALA A 141 11.51 7.98 9.88
C ALA A 141 10.84 8.99 10.81
N ILE A 142 11.57 9.96 11.40
CA ILE A 142 11.00 11.03 12.22
C ILE A 142 10.03 11.89 11.42
N VAL A 143 10.39 12.24 10.19
CA VAL A 143 9.55 13.03 9.27
C VAL A 143 8.26 12.27 8.97
N LEU A 144 8.36 11.00 8.58
CA LEU A 144 7.18 10.17 8.29
C LEU A 144 6.30 9.94 9.53
N MET A 145 6.89 9.70 10.70
CA MET A 145 6.15 9.61 11.97
C MET A 145 5.43 10.91 12.32
N SER A 146 6.04 12.08 12.04
CA SER A 146 5.37 13.37 12.22
C SER A 146 4.21 13.56 11.26
N ALA A 147 4.30 13.03 10.04
CA ALA A 147 3.19 13.04 9.08
C ALA A 147 2.05 12.14 9.61
N TRP A 148 2.34 10.91 10.03
CA TRP A 148 1.32 10.01 10.59
C TRP A 148 0.75 10.43 11.93
N LYS A 149 1.46 11.26 12.71
CA LYS A 149 0.87 11.88 13.90
C LYS A 149 -0.26 12.84 13.53
N LYS A 150 -0.18 13.50 12.37
CA LYS A 150 -1.21 14.44 11.87
C LYS A 150 -2.27 13.72 11.03
N MET A 151 -1.85 12.71 10.28
CA MET A 151 -2.67 11.91 9.38
C MET A 151 -2.39 10.43 9.61
N PRO A 152 -2.95 9.84 10.68
CA PRO A 152 -2.72 8.43 10.98
C PRO A 152 -3.22 7.53 9.83
N PRO A 153 -2.68 6.30 9.72
CA PRO A 153 -3.24 5.27 8.86
C PRO A 153 -4.74 5.11 9.10
N LYS A 154 -5.54 5.08 8.04
CA LYS A 154 -7.00 4.91 8.06
C LYS A 154 -7.39 3.45 7.91
N ALA A 155 -6.58 2.62 7.27
CA ALA A 155 -6.80 1.18 7.21
C ALA A 155 -6.70 0.56 8.63
N PRO A 156 -7.77 -0.08 9.15
CA PRO A 156 -7.78 -0.63 10.52
C PRO A 156 -6.57 -1.50 10.86
N THR A 157 -6.16 -2.37 9.95
CA THR A 157 -4.97 -3.23 10.15
C THR A 157 -3.67 -2.44 10.25
N LYS A 158 -3.51 -1.37 9.46
CA LYS A 158 -2.29 -0.54 9.45
C LYS A 158 -2.29 0.44 10.63
N TYR A 159 -3.46 0.88 11.09
CA TYR A 159 -3.61 1.69 12.29
C TYR A 159 -3.29 0.89 13.56
N LEU A 160 -3.71 -0.37 13.64
CA LEU A 160 -3.29 -1.31 14.68
C LEU A 160 -1.76 -1.42 14.72
N ASP A 161 -1.14 -1.70 13.57
CA ASP A 161 0.32 -1.80 13.45
C ASP A 161 1.00 -0.50 13.88
N TYR A 162 0.47 0.66 13.48
CA TYR A 162 0.97 1.97 13.87
C TYR A 162 0.94 2.18 15.39
N LYS A 163 -0.16 1.83 16.06
CA LYS A 163 -0.31 1.98 17.52
C LYS A 163 0.65 1.07 18.28
N ILE A 164 0.78 -0.19 17.86
CA ILE A 164 1.78 -1.10 18.41
C ILE A 164 3.18 -0.52 18.19
N CYS A 165 3.48 0.00 16.99
CA CYS A 165 4.78 0.60 16.68
C CYS A 165 5.11 1.80 17.57
N LEU A 166 4.14 2.68 17.85
CA LEU A 166 4.33 3.80 18.76
C LEU A 166 4.67 3.32 20.16
N LEU A 167 3.92 2.34 20.67
CA LEU A 167 4.17 1.76 21.99
C LEU A 167 5.58 1.17 22.08
N LEU A 168 5.96 0.35 21.09
CA LEU A 168 7.28 -0.26 21.03
C LEU A 168 8.40 0.79 20.92
N HIS A 169 8.14 1.90 20.23
CA HIS A 169 9.09 3.01 20.13
C HIS A 169 9.26 3.73 21.47
N GLU A 170 8.17 4.01 22.19
CA GLU A 170 8.24 4.59 23.55
C GLU A 170 8.98 3.65 24.52
N ALA A 171 8.71 2.35 24.41
CA ALA A 171 9.30 1.32 25.26
C ALA A 171 10.83 1.19 25.09
N GLN A 172 11.41 1.69 23.99
CA GLN A 172 12.87 1.72 23.82
C GLN A 172 13.59 2.49 24.95
N ARG A 173 12.89 3.41 25.63
CA ARG A 173 13.42 4.18 26.76
C ARG A 173 13.20 3.48 28.10
N ASN A 174 12.01 2.91 28.31
CA ASN A 174 11.64 2.21 29.53
C ASN A 174 10.37 1.37 29.31
N GLU A 175 10.48 0.05 29.30
CA GLU A 175 9.39 -0.89 29.04
C GLU A 175 8.33 -0.85 30.14
N ILE A 176 8.78 -0.92 31.40
CA ILE A 176 7.91 -1.00 32.57
C ILE A 176 7.03 0.26 32.63
N LYS A 177 7.63 1.44 32.46
CA LYS A 177 6.91 2.72 32.50
C LYS A 177 5.86 2.82 31.40
N VAL A 178 6.10 2.28 30.22
CA VAL A 178 5.14 2.30 29.12
C VAL A 178 3.94 1.39 29.40
N ILE A 179 4.17 0.20 29.98
CA ILE A 179 3.09 -0.68 30.42
C ILE A 179 2.28 -0.02 31.53
N GLN A 180 2.94 0.50 32.57
CA GLN A 180 2.28 1.18 33.69
C GLN A 180 1.50 2.42 33.25
N LYS A 181 1.94 3.13 32.20
CA LYS A 181 1.18 4.25 31.64
C LYS A 181 -0.17 3.81 31.06
N MET A 182 -0.23 2.64 30.43
CA MET A 182 -1.47 2.10 29.84
C MET A 182 -2.29 1.26 30.82
N LEU A 183 -1.62 0.62 31.76
CA LEU A 183 -2.19 -0.26 32.78
C LEU A 183 -1.63 0.15 34.16
N PRO A 184 -2.11 1.25 34.77
CA PRO A 184 -1.54 1.83 35.99
C PRO A 184 -1.51 0.90 37.20
N ASN A 185 -2.42 -0.06 37.26
CA ASN A 185 -2.56 -0.98 38.38
C ASN A 185 -1.69 -2.24 38.23
N GLU A 186 -1.05 -2.45 37.08
CA GLU A 186 -0.24 -3.64 36.82
C GLU A 186 1.18 -3.46 37.37
N ARG A 187 1.59 -4.40 38.22
CA ARG A 187 2.97 -4.49 38.73
C ARG A 187 3.75 -5.50 37.91
N VAL A 188 4.65 -5.02 37.06
CA VAL A 188 5.40 -5.87 36.12
C VAL A 188 6.90 -5.73 36.32
N ASN A 189 7.62 -6.85 36.28
CA ASN A 189 9.07 -6.82 36.21
C ASN A 189 9.54 -6.61 34.74
N LEU A 190 10.83 -6.33 34.55
CA LEU A 190 11.38 -6.02 33.23
C LEU A 190 11.21 -7.16 32.22
N ARG A 191 11.37 -8.42 32.64
CA ARG A 191 11.27 -9.59 31.74
C ARG A 191 9.83 -9.78 31.26
N VAL A 192 8.86 -9.77 32.18
CA VAL A 192 7.44 -9.82 31.85
C VAL A 192 7.05 -8.67 30.94
N ALA A 193 7.52 -7.44 31.24
CA ALA A 193 7.26 -6.28 30.39
C ALA A 193 7.80 -6.45 28.96
N CYS A 194 9.02 -6.96 28.83
CA CYS A 194 9.63 -7.24 27.53
C CYS A 194 8.85 -8.32 26.74
N PHE A 195 8.42 -9.38 27.41
CA PHE A 195 7.62 -10.44 26.79
C PHE A 195 6.21 -9.98 26.40
N SER A 196 5.57 -9.10 27.19
CA SER A 196 4.27 -8.51 26.82
C SER A 196 4.37 -7.61 25.59
N LEU A 197 5.43 -6.81 25.48
CA LEU A 197 5.70 -6.02 24.28
C LEU A 197 6.03 -6.93 23.09
N LEU A 198 6.72 -8.06 23.32
CA LEU A 198 6.96 -9.05 22.29
C LEU A 198 5.62 -9.64 21.82
N TYR A 199 4.73 -10.00 22.73
CA TYR A 199 3.38 -10.47 22.43
C TYR A 199 2.63 -9.50 21.52
N LEU A 200 2.62 -8.20 21.85
CA LEU A 200 2.00 -7.18 20.98
C LEU A 200 2.61 -7.13 19.59
N ARG A 201 3.94 -7.21 19.49
CA ARG A 201 4.64 -7.28 18.21
C ARG A 201 4.20 -8.47 17.36
N TYR A 202 3.76 -9.58 17.97
CA TYR A 202 3.17 -10.72 17.26
C TYR A 202 1.74 -10.49 16.76
N GLN A 203 1.02 -9.53 17.34
CA GLN A 203 -0.32 -9.16 16.90
C GLN A 203 -0.30 -8.19 15.70
N MET A 204 0.87 -7.70 15.30
CA MET A 204 1.03 -6.93 14.07
C MET A 204 0.68 -7.78 12.84
N PHE A 205 0.29 -7.12 11.75
CA PHE A 205 -0.12 -7.71 10.46
C PHE A 205 -1.48 -8.44 10.46
N GLY A 206 -2.36 -8.11 11.41
CA GLY A 206 -3.74 -8.61 11.46
C GLY A 206 -3.88 -10.11 11.74
N LYS A 207 -5.11 -10.63 11.70
CA LYS A 207 -5.43 -12.05 11.93
C LYS A 207 -5.09 -12.93 10.72
N VAL A 208 -3.97 -12.67 10.04
CA VAL A 208 -3.51 -13.56 8.97
C VAL A 208 -3.16 -14.91 9.60
N LYS A 209 -4.09 -15.85 9.42
CA LYS A 209 -4.12 -17.24 9.89
C LYS A 209 -2.77 -17.72 10.46
N HIS A 210 -2.72 -17.87 11.78
CA HIS A 210 -1.71 -18.65 12.51
C HIS A 210 -0.25 -18.16 12.45
N ASN A 211 0.05 -16.86 12.51
CA ASN A 211 1.44 -16.41 12.59
C ASN A 211 2.33 -16.92 11.42
N ARG A 212 1.74 -17.36 10.29
CA ARG A 212 2.47 -17.92 9.16
C ARG A 212 2.97 -16.86 8.19
N HIS A 213 3.28 -15.65 8.67
CA HIS A 213 4.13 -14.79 7.87
C HIS A 213 5.50 -15.50 7.81
N PRO A 214 6.05 -15.84 6.63
CA PRO A 214 7.25 -16.68 6.48
C PRO A 214 8.55 -16.03 7.01
N LYS A 215 8.43 -14.94 7.76
CA LYS A 215 9.52 -14.15 8.34
C LYS A 215 9.30 -13.79 9.80
N LEU A 216 8.14 -14.13 10.36
CA LEU A 216 7.92 -14.03 11.79
C LEU A 216 8.35 -15.38 12.37
N ILE A 217 9.49 -15.37 13.07
CA ILE A 217 9.87 -16.46 13.98
C ILE A 217 8.68 -16.68 14.92
N PRO A 218 8.26 -17.90 15.32
CA PRO A 218 7.21 -18.08 16.32
C PRO A 218 7.55 -17.46 17.69
N ILE A 219 6.56 -16.94 18.42
CA ILE A 219 6.82 -16.30 19.73
C ILE A 219 7.44 -17.28 20.73
N THR A 220 7.03 -18.55 20.65
CA THR A 220 7.58 -19.65 21.45
C THR A 220 9.08 -19.81 21.27
N THR A 221 9.61 -19.61 20.06
CA THR A 221 11.06 -19.67 19.82
C THR A 221 11.80 -18.58 20.60
N HIS A 222 11.22 -17.39 20.73
CA HIS A 222 11.83 -16.32 21.53
C HIS A 222 11.79 -16.65 23.04
N TYR A 223 10.71 -17.27 23.52
CA TYR A 223 10.62 -17.76 24.89
C TYR A 223 11.68 -18.82 25.18
N THR A 224 11.92 -19.75 24.24
CA THR A 224 12.99 -20.76 24.35
C THR A 224 14.37 -20.12 24.39
N ILE A 225 14.68 -19.20 23.48
CA ILE A 225 15.99 -18.51 23.43
C ILE A 225 16.31 -17.79 24.74
N LEU A 226 15.28 -17.24 25.39
CA LEU A 226 15.42 -16.45 26.62
C LEU A 226 15.15 -17.24 27.90
N GLN A 227 14.91 -18.55 27.77
CA GLN A 227 14.61 -19.44 28.89
C GLN A 227 13.49 -18.86 29.77
N ALA A 228 12.37 -18.48 29.14
CA ALA A 228 11.23 -17.92 29.84
C ALA A 228 10.54 -18.99 30.71
N THR A 229 10.21 -18.65 31.96
CA THR A 229 9.47 -19.58 32.83
C THR A 229 8.00 -19.65 32.44
N GLY A 230 7.31 -20.73 32.83
CA GLY A 230 5.86 -20.86 32.58
C GLY A 230 5.04 -19.72 33.19
N PHE A 231 5.47 -19.19 34.34
CA PHE A 231 4.86 -18.01 34.95
C PHE A 231 5.07 -16.76 34.10
N GLU A 232 6.31 -16.50 33.64
CA GLU A 232 6.62 -15.33 32.79
C GLU A 232 5.80 -15.35 31.50
N ILE A 233 5.66 -16.51 30.86
CA ILE A 233 4.87 -16.66 29.63
C ILE A 233 3.41 -16.31 29.90
N LYS A 234 2.76 -16.99 30.86
CA LYS A 234 1.34 -16.78 31.19
C LYS A 234 1.05 -15.32 31.54
N GLU A 235 1.88 -14.73 32.39
CA GLU A 235 1.69 -13.36 32.84
C GLU A 235 1.92 -12.36 31.70
N SER A 236 2.95 -12.59 30.88
CA SER A 236 3.22 -11.72 29.73
C SER A 236 2.11 -11.73 28.69
N GLU A 237 1.47 -12.88 28.46
CA GLU A 237 0.32 -13.01 27.56
C GLU A 237 -0.92 -12.35 28.12
N ARG A 238 -1.17 -12.47 29.43
CA ARG A 238 -2.28 -11.78 30.12
C ARG A 238 -2.17 -10.26 29.94
N ILE A 239 -1.01 -9.70 30.28
CA ILE A 239 -0.74 -8.26 30.13
C ILE A 239 -0.76 -7.85 28.65
N GLY A 240 -0.16 -8.67 27.77
CA GLY A 240 -0.13 -8.44 26.33
C GLY A 240 -1.54 -8.36 25.72
N LYS A 241 -2.47 -9.22 26.16
CA LYS A 241 -3.89 -9.17 25.77
C LYS A 241 -4.57 -7.89 26.26
N HIS A 242 -4.40 -7.52 27.54
CA HIS A 242 -4.98 -6.28 28.06
C HIS A 242 -4.51 -5.03 27.31
N LEU A 243 -3.22 -4.96 26.98
CA LEU A 243 -2.68 -3.88 26.14
C LEU A 243 -3.29 -3.90 24.73
N LEU A 244 -3.46 -5.08 24.13
CA LEU A 244 -4.06 -5.24 22.82
C LEU A 244 -5.52 -4.79 22.82
N ASP A 245 -6.29 -5.12 23.84
CA ASP A 245 -7.71 -4.77 23.95
C ASP A 245 -7.91 -3.25 23.97
N ILE A 246 -7.05 -2.52 24.71
CA ILE A 246 -7.05 -1.05 24.71
C ILE A 246 -6.78 -0.51 23.30
N ILE A 247 -5.77 -1.06 22.61
CA ILE A 247 -5.43 -0.65 21.24
C ILE A 247 -6.57 -0.98 20.27
N GLN A 248 -7.19 -2.15 20.38
CA GLN A 248 -8.28 -2.56 19.51
C GLN A 248 -9.51 -1.65 19.67
N LYS A 249 -9.84 -1.24 20.90
CA LYS A 249 -10.91 -0.28 21.15
C LYS A 249 -10.63 1.06 20.44
N ASP A 250 -9.39 1.54 20.50
CA ASP A 250 -8.96 2.75 19.78
C ASP A 250 -9.01 2.55 18.25
N VAL A 251 -8.63 1.37 17.74
CA VAL A 251 -8.74 1.02 16.31
C VAL A 251 -10.19 1.04 15.84
N THR A 252 -11.12 0.44 16.59
CA THR A 252 -12.56 0.45 16.27
C THR A 252 -13.11 1.88 16.27
N ASN A 253 -12.77 2.68 17.29
CA ASN A 253 -13.18 4.08 17.35
C ASN A 253 -12.64 4.89 16.16
N HIS A 254 -11.39 4.65 15.77
CA HIS A 254 -10.78 5.31 14.61
C HIS A 254 -11.48 4.90 13.31
N ALA A 255 -11.75 3.60 13.10
CA ALA A 255 -12.40 3.06 11.93
C ALA A 255 -13.83 3.60 11.73
N ASN A 256 -14.54 3.89 12.82
CA ASN A 256 -15.88 4.46 12.79
C ASN A 256 -15.91 5.96 12.42
N ASN A 257 -14.77 6.65 12.51
CA ASN A 257 -14.66 8.10 12.33
C ASN A 257 -13.69 8.49 11.20
N LEU A 258 -13.61 7.66 10.16
CA LEU A 258 -12.72 7.91 9.03
C LEU A 258 -13.23 9.05 8.14
N SER A 259 -12.36 10.02 7.89
CA SER A 259 -12.55 11.04 6.85
C SER A 259 -11.64 10.73 5.67
N ILE A 260 -12.18 10.73 4.45
CA ILE A 260 -11.42 10.48 3.21
C ILE A 260 -11.24 11.81 2.48
N THR A 261 -10.03 12.02 1.95
CA THR A 261 -9.67 13.17 1.12
C THR A 261 -9.30 12.70 -0.27
N GLU A 262 -9.32 13.61 -1.24
CA GLU A 262 -8.99 13.37 -2.64
C GLU A 262 -7.56 12.83 -2.79
N GLY A 263 -6.59 13.51 -2.15
CA GLY A 263 -5.19 13.09 -2.15
C GLY A 263 -5.00 11.71 -1.54
N TYR A 264 -5.67 11.42 -0.42
CA TYR A 264 -5.63 10.08 0.18
C TYR A 264 -6.16 9.01 -0.78
N LEU A 265 -7.31 9.23 -1.43
CA LEU A 265 -7.90 8.23 -2.33
C LEU A 265 -7.04 8.00 -3.58
N LEU A 266 -6.45 9.05 -4.17
CA LEU A 266 -5.48 8.91 -5.25
C LEU A 266 -4.29 8.04 -4.83
N GLY A 267 -3.73 8.31 -3.65
CA GLY A 267 -2.65 7.53 -3.07
C GLY A 267 -3.00 6.06 -2.88
N TYR A 268 -4.16 5.80 -2.28
CA TYR A 268 -4.65 4.46 -2.02
C TYR A 268 -4.90 3.69 -3.33
N HIS A 269 -5.47 4.35 -4.35
CA HIS A 269 -5.65 3.77 -5.67
C HIS A 269 -4.33 3.41 -6.35
N ILE A 270 -3.26 4.19 -6.17
CA ILE A 270 -1.93 3.86 -6.73
C ILE A 270 -1.44 2.50 -6.21
N GLY A 271 -1.70 2.16 -4.94
CA GLY A 271 -1.35 0.85 -4.37
C GLY A 271 -2.36 -0.22 -4.79
N ASP A 272 -3.58 -0.13 -4.26
CA ASP A 272 -4.58 -1.23 -4.26
C ASP A 272 -5.74 -1.03 -5.24
N GLY A 273 -5.69 0.03 -6.05
CA GLY A 273 -6.68 0.32 -7.06
C GLY A 273 -6.43 -0.38 -8.40
N SER A 274 -7.53 -0.59 -9.12
CA SER A 274 -7.48 -1.12 -10.47
C SER A 274 -8.51 -0.46 -11.38
N PHE A 275 -8.06 -0.13 -12.59
CA PHE A 275 -8.91 0.07 -13.76
C PHE A 275 -8.82 -1.17 -14.64
N SER A 276 -9.97 -1.71 -15.07
CA SER A 276 -10.01 -2.82 -16.01
C SER A 276 -11.27 -2.81 -16.85
N PHE A 277 -11.18 -3.36 -18.05
CA PHE A 277 -12.35 -3.68 -18.86
C PHE A 277 -12.12 -5.00 -19.59
N SER A 278 -13.22 -5.67 -19.88
CA SER A 278 -13.26 -6.97 -20.54
C SER A 278 -14.16 -6.87 -21.75
N THR A 279 -13.81 -7.59 -22.82
CA THR A 279 -14.66 -7.78 -23.99
C THR A 279 -15.21 -9.20 -24.00
N TYR A 280 -16.42 -9.33 -24.51
CA TYR A 280 -17.15 -10.58 -24.64
C TYR A 280 -17.63 -10.70 -26.07
N PHE A 281 -17.34 -11.85 -26.67
CA PHE A 281 -17.91 -12.31 -27.92
C PHE A 281 -18.84 -13.47 -27.57
N ASP A 282 -19.98 -13.55 -28.23
CA ASP A 282 -20.80 -14.77 -28.15
C ASP A 282 -20.05 -15.92 -28.82
N ASP A 283 -19.66 -16.93 -28.04
CA ASP A 283 -18.74 -17.98 -28.48
C ASP A 283 -19.34 -18.91 -29.55
N GLU A 284 -20.68 -18.95 -29.71
CA GLU A 284 -21.33 -19.81 -30.71
C GLU A 284 -21.59 -19.10 -32.04
N THR A 285 -21.87 -17.80 -32.03
CA THR A 285 -22.30 -17.08 -33.24
C THR A 285 -21.40 -15.92 -33.64
N ASN A 286 -20.52 -15.45 -32.74
CA ASN A 286 -19.81 -14.17 -32.85
C ASN A 286 -20.73 -13.00 -33.28
N LYS A 287 -22.05 -13.06 -33.03
CA LYS A 287 -23.00 -12.00 -33.45
C LYS A 287 -23.10 -10.85 -32.46
N THR A 288 -22.59 -11.03 -31.24
CA THR A 288 -22.59 -9.98 -30.23
C THR A 288 -21.19 -9.64 -29.74
N PHE A 289 -20.93 -8.33 -29.67
CA PHE A 289 -19.75 -7.75 -29.06
C PHE A 289 -20.17 -6.85 -27.91
N ARG A 290 -19.72 -7.17 -26.70
CA ARG A 290 -20.03 -6.41 -25.48
C ARG A 290 -18.76 -6.13 -24.70
N ALA A 291 -18.76 -5.00 -23.97
CA ALA A 291 -17.70 -4.68 -23.04
C ALA A 291 -18.26 -4.47 -21.63
N SER A 292 -17.49 -4.87 -20.62
CA SER A 292 -17.73 -4.53 -19.22
C SER A 292 -16.56 -3.74 -18.68
N PHE A 293 -16.84 -2.61 -18.05
CA PHE A 293 -15.86 -1.79 -17.37
C PHE A 293 -15.91 -2.06 -15.86
N LEU A 294 -14.76 -1.89 -15.20
CA LEU A 294 -14.61 -2.07 -13.77
C LEU A 294 -13.54 -1.11 -13.25
N TRP A 295 -13.94 -0.26 -12.31
CA TRP A 295 -13.03 0.31 -11.34
C TRP A 295 -13.22 -0.42 -10.01
N ASN A 296 -12.13 -0.80 -9.35
CA ASN A 296 -12.21 -1.39 -8.03
C ASN A 296 -11.07 -0.97 -7.09
N LEU A 297 -11.33 -1.18 -5.80
CA LEU A 297 -10.35 -1.22 -4.73
C LEU A 297 -10.44 -2.59 -4.06
N THR A 298 -9.29 -3.21 -3.77
CA THR A 298 -9.22 -4.52 -3.11
C THR A 298 -8.38 -4.42 -1.84
N ASP A 299 -8.89 -4.90 -0.71
CA ASP A 299 -8.13 -4.96 0.54
C ASP A 299 -8.53 -6.19 1.37
N CYS A 300 -7.83 -6.46 2.47
CA CYS A 300 -8.21 -7.52 3.41
C CYS A 300 -9.58 -7.23 4.05
N ILE A 301 -10.28 -8.30 4.44
CA ILE A 301 -11.66 -8.20 4.95
C ILE A 301 -11.77 -7.32 6.20
N GLU A 302 -10.73 -7.29 7.04
CA GLU A 302 -10.64 -6.46 8.24
C GLU A 302 -10.59 -4.95 7.92
N ASN A 303 -10.22 -4.58 6.70
CA ASN A 303 -10.19 -3.19 6.25
C ASN A 303 -11.51 -2.75 5.58
N LYS A 304 -12.57 -3.56 5.61
CA LYS A 304 -13.89 -3.18 5.07
C LYS A 304 -14.41 -1.81 5.56
N PRO A 305 -14.25 -1.41 6.83
CA PRO A 305 -14.64 -0.06 7.27
C PRO A 305 -13.98 1.08 6.49
N LEU A 306 -12.73 0.90 6.04
CA LEU A 306 -12.06 1.88 5.18
C LEU A 306 -12.74 1.96 3.81
N LEU A 307 -13.06 0.82 3.19
CA LEU A 307 -13.73 0.80 1.90
C LEU A 307 -15.15 1.39 1.99
N GLU A 308 -15.85 1.20 3.11
CA GLU A 308 -17.14 1.86 3.38
C GLU A 308 -17.00 3.38 3.51
N ALA A 309 -15.95 3.87 4.16
CA ALA A 309 -15.66 5.30 4.23
C ALA A 309 -15.31 5.88 2.84
N ILE A 310 -14.54 5.16 2.02
CA ILE A 310 -14.25 5.54 0.63
C ILE A 310 -15.52 5.57 -0.21
N LYS A 311 -16.39 4.56 -0.07
CA LYS A 311 -17.70 4.53 -0.75
C LYS A 311 -18.53 5.77 -0.42
N LYS A 312 -18.70 6.08 0.87
CA LYS A 312 -19.45 7.27 1.32
C LYS A 312 -18.86 8.57 0.76
N PHE A 313 -17.53 8.68 0.72
CA PHE A 313 -16.84 9.82 0.12
C PHE A 313 -17.08 9.93 -1.39
N LEU A 314 -17.09 8.82 -2.12
CA LEU A 314 -17.38 8.82 -3.55
C LEU A 314 -18.86 9.12 -3.83
N GLU A 315 -19.78 8.64 -2.99
CA GLU A 315 -21.21 8.98 -3.08
C GLU A 315 -21.45 10.48 -2.89
N SER A 316 -20.75 11.12 -1.94
CA SER A 316 -20.83 12.58 -1.76
C SER A 316 -20.22 13.37 -2.92
N LYS A 317 -19.48 12.70 -3.82
CA LYS A 317 -18.95 13.25 -5.08
C LYS A 317 -19.79 12.84 -6.30
N GLY A 318 -20.96 12.25 -6.10
CA GLY A 318 -21.91 11.90 -7.18
C GLY A 318 -21.69 10.54 -7.82
N ILE A 319 -20.87 9.66 -7.22
CA ILE A 319 -20.73 8.28 -7.70
C ILE A 319 -21.89 7.42 -7.20
N VAL A 320 -22.65 6.84 -8.13
CA VAL A 320 -23.72 5.91 -7.81
C VAL A 320 -23.19 4.48 -7.74
N PHE A 321 -23.35 3.85 -6.59
CA PHE A 321 -23.01 2.44 -6.36
C PHE A 321 -24.26 1.54 -6.45
N ARG A 322 -24.09 0.35 -7.02
CA ARG A 322 -25.13 -0.70 -6.94
C ARG A 322 -25.17 -1.30 -5.53
N LYS A 323 -26.31 -1.89 -5.14
CA LYS A 323 -26.44 -2.64 -3.87
C LYS A 323 -25.37 -3.73 -3.70
N THR A 324 -24.95 -4.36 -4.80
CA THR A 324 -23.95 -5.44 -4.83
C THR A 324 -22.52 -4.97 -5.15
N CYS A 325 -22.19 -3.71 -4.82
CA CYS A 325 -20.87 -3.13 -5.07
C CYS A 325 -19.76 -3.72 -4.20
N PHE A 326 -20.10 -4.32 -3.05
CA PHE A 326 -19.14 -5.07 -2.25
C PHE A 326 -19.09 -6.54 -2.67
N LYS A 327 -17.87 -7.05 -2.90
CA LYS A 327 -17.58 -8.47 -3.07
C LYS A 327 -16.76 -8.95 -1.89
N ASP A 328 -17.43 -9.60 -0.95
CA ASP A 328 -16.79 -10.19 0.22
C ASP A 328 -16.28 -11.59 -0.12
N PHE A 329 -14.98 -11.81 0.07
CA PHE A 329 -14.32 -13.10 -0.02
C PHE A 329 -13.78 -13.50 1.37
N VAL A 330 -13.34 -14.75 1.51
CA VAL A 330 -12.86 -15.29 2.80
C VAL A 330 -11.73 -14.46 3.43
N THR A 331 -10.85 -13.87 2.63
CA THR A 331 -9.66 -13.16 3.12
C THR A 331 -9.55 -11.71 2.62
N TYR A 332 -10.46 -11.28 1.75
CA TYR A 332 -10.39 -9.96 1.13
C TYR A 332 -11.78 -9.47 0.75
N VAL A 333 -11.90 -8.18 0.53
CA VAL A 333 -13.12 -7.49 0.09
C VAL A 333 -12.78 -6.59 -1.08
N GLN A 334 -13.71 -6.45 -2.02
CA GLN A 334 -13.60 -5.51 -3.12
C GLN A 334 -14.76 -4.52 -3.11
N LEU A 335 -14.46 -3.24 -3.33
CA LEU A 335 -15.44 -2.21 -3.68
C LEU A 335 -15.39 -2.01 -5.19
N GLU A 336 -16.52 -2.18 -5.87
CA GLU A 336 -16.61 -2.18 -7.34
C GLU A 336 -17.55 -1.10 -7.88
N VAL A 337 -17.14 -0.47 -8.98
CA VAL A 337 -17.97 0.35 -9.87
C VAL A 337 -17.94 -0.27 -11.27
N LYS A 338 -19.11 -0.61 -11.83
CA LYS A 338 -19.24 -1.38 -13.09
C LYS A 338 -20.09 -0.70 -14.17
N THR A 339 -20.92 0.26 -13.80
CA THR A 339 -21.80 0.97 -14.73
C THR A 339 -21.00 1.99 -15.51
N ILE A 340 -21.22 2.07 -16.83
CA ILE A 340 -20.52 3.02 -17.71
C ILE A 340 -20.64 4.47 -17.20
N PRO A 341 -21.84 4.98 -16.81
CA PRO A 341 -21.94 6.33 -16.26
C PRO A 341 -21.08 6.53 -15.00
N SER A 342 -21.13 5.61 -14.04
CA SER A 342 -20.34 5.73 -12.81
C SER A 342 -18.84 5.58 -13.06
N CYS A 343 -18.42 4.71 -14.00
CA CYS A 343 -17.03 4.60 -14.42
C CYS A 343 -16.52 5.89 -15.09
N THR A 344 -17.38 6.53 -15.90
CA THR A 344 -17.10 7.84 -16.51
C THR A 344 -16.88 8.89 -15.42
N ASN A 345 -17.81 8.98 -14.46
CA ASN A 345 -17.69 9.92 -13.34
C ASN A 345 -16.44 9.66 -12.49
N ILE A 346 -16.04 8.40 -12.29
CA ILE A 346 -14.78 8.07 -11.60
C ILE A 346 -13.58 8.64 -12.37
N VAL A 347 -13.55 8.46 -13.68
CA VAL A 347 -12.47 9.00 -14.54
C VAL A 347 -12.43 10.53 -14.45
N ASP A 348 -13.58 11.18 -14.54
CA ASP A 348 -13.68 12.64 -14.49
C ASP A 348 -13.21 13.19 -13.13
N LEU A 349 -13.62 12.56 -12.02
CA LEU A 349 -13.12 12.92 -10.69
C LEU A 349 -11.59 12.78 -10.60
N PHE A 350 -11.05 11.67 -11.10
CA PHE A 350 -9.61 11.43 -11.05
C PHE A 350 -8.84 12.43 -11.92
N GLU A 351 -9.37 12.81 -13.08
CA GLU A 351 -8.81 13.86 -13.93
C GLU A 351 -8.82 15.23 -13.19
N GLN A 352 -9.95 15.59 -12.56
CA GLN A 352 -10.09 16.81 -11.76
C GLN A 352 -9.11 16.86 -10.58
N TRP A 353 -8.88 15.72 -9.92
CA TRP A 353 -7.92 15.60 -8.82
C TRP A 353 -6.46 15.54 -9.30
N GLY A 354 -6.23 15.59 -10.62
CA GLY A 354 -4.91 15.65 -11.21
C GLY A 354 -4.21 14.29 -11.28
N ALA A 355 -4.95 13.20 -11.54
CA ALA A 355 -4.39 11.86 -11.70
C ALA A 355 -3.16 11.83 -12.62
N ARG A 356 -3.17 12.56 -13.75
CA ARG A 356 -2.01 12.65 -14.68
C ARG A 356 -0.73 13.19 -14.05
N LYS A 357 -0.85 14.02 -13.01
CA LYS A 357 0.28 14.60 -12.29
C LYS A 357 0.78 13.72 -11.15
N HIS A 358 -0.05 12.78 -10.69
CA HIS A 358 0.18 12.05 -9.44
C HIS A 358 0.36 10.55 -9.65
N PHE A 359 -0.22 9.98 -10.69
CA PHE A 359 -0.09 8.58 -11.00
C PHE A 359 1.31 8.24 -11.47
N SER A 360 1.77 7.07 -11.01
CA SER A 360 2.98 6.45 -11.53
C SER A 360 2.78 6.09 -13.00
N GLN A 361 3.86 5.88 -13.76
CA GLN A 361 3.74 5.59 -15.19
C GLN A 361 2.83 4.39 -15.48
N VAL A 362 2.90 3.35 -14.64
CA VAL A 362 2.06 2.16 -14.78
C VAL A 362 0.58 2.48 -14.52
N ARG A 363 0.28 3.22 -13.44
CA ARG A 363 -1.10 3.62 -13.11
C ARG A 363 -1.67 4.64 -14.09
N LEU A 364 -0.82 5.53 -14.61
CA LEU A 364 -1.19 6.50 -15.63
C LEU A 364 -1.56 5.80 -16.93
N ASN A 365 -0.77 4.83 -17.40
CA ASN A 365 -1.10 4.03 -18.57
C ASN A 365 -2.44 3.29 -18.39
N GLN A 366 -2.69 2.71 -17.22
CA GLN A 366 -3.98 2.06 -16.92
C GLN A 366 -5.14 3.05 -17.00
N PHE A 367 -4.97 4.23 -16.39
CA PHE A 367 -5.96 5.29 -16.38
C PHE A 367 -6.24 5.83 -17.79
N GLU A 368 -5.20 6.08 -18.58
CA GLU A 368 -5.31 6.58 -19.96
C GLU A 368 -5.99 5.57 -20.87
N CYS A 369 -5.57 4.30 -20.85
CA CYS A 369 -6.21 3.26 -21.64
C CYS A 369 -7.67 3.06 -21.25
N PHE A 370 -7.99 3.10 -19.96
CA PHE A 370 -9.37 2.94 -19.47
C PHE A 370 -10.25 4.14 -19.84
N SER A 371 -9.73 5.37 -19.70
CA SER A 371 -10.41 6.61 -20.09
C SER A 371 -10.68 6.65 -21.59
N GLU A 372 -9.69 6.31 -22.41
CA GLU A 372 -9.85 6.24 -23.87
C GLU A 372 -10.86 5.15 -24.27
N ALA A 373 -10.77 3.97 -23.65
CA ALA A 373 -11.71 2.88 -23.91
C ALA A 373 -13.15 3.28 -23.59
N LEU A 374 -13.40 3.96 -22.47
CA LEU A 374 -14.74 4.48 -22.13
C LEU A 374 -15.25 5.43 -23.22
N LYS A 375 -14.43 6.40 -23.63
CA LYS A 375 -14.79 7.37 -24.67
C LYS A 375 -15.13 6.69 -25.99
N LEU A 376 -14.30 5.75 -26.43
CA LEU A 376 -14.57 4.96 -27.63
C LEU A 376 -15.88 4.20 -27.50
N TYR A 377 -16.11 3.49 -26.39
CA TYR A 377 -17.31 2.66 -26.23
C TYR A 377 -18.62 3.46 -26.12
N GLN A 378 -18.54 4.73 -25.70
CA GLN A 378 -19.68 5.65 -25.60
C GLN A 378 -19.96 6.41 -26.90
N ASP A 379 -19.05 6.36 -27.87
CA ASP A 379 -19.24 6.99 -29.17
C ASP A 379 -20.40 6.30 -29.93
N PRO A 380 -21.38 7.06 -30.46
CA PRO A 380 -22.48 6.48 -31.23
C PRO A 380 -22.03 5.65 -32.44
N GLY A 381 -20.91 6.04 -33.08
CA GLY A 381 -20.33 5.35 -34.24
C GLY A 381 -19.43 4.16 -33.88
N PHE A 382 -19.18 3.91 -32.60
CA PHE A 382 -18.24 2.87 -32.14
C PHE A 382 -18.46 1.50 -32.78
N ARG A 383 -19.72 1.09 -32.88
CA ARG A 383 -20.08 -0.24 -33.40
C ARG A 383 -20.07 -0.31 -34.93
N ASP A 384 -19.96 0.82 -35.61
CA ASP A 384 -19.96 0.95 -37.06
C ASP A 384 -18.57 1.25 -37.64
N ASP A 385 -17.59 1.50 -36.76
CA ASP A 385 -16.20 1.73 -37.15
C ASP A 385 -15.28 0.60 -36.63
N ILE A 386 -14.79 -0.22 -37.57
CA ILE A 386 -13.87 -1.31 -37.28
C ILE A 386 -12.56 -0.82 -36.66
N ASN A 387 -12.07 0.37 -37.04
CA ASN A 387 -10.83 0.93 -36.50
C ASN A 387 -11.02 1.31 -35.03
N MET A 388 -12.17 1.87 -34.66
CA MET A 388 -12.51 2.16 -33.25
C MET A 388 -12.58 0.87 -32.43
N CYS A 389 -13.21 -0.17 -32.98
CA CYS A 389 -13.30 -1.47 -32.34
C CYS A 389 -11.91 -2.14 -32.18
N GLU A 390 -11.06 -2.10 -33.21
CA GLU A 390 -9.70 -2.63 -33.15
C GLU A 390 -8.85 -1.85 -32.14
N ARG A 391 -8.97 -0.52 -32.11
CA ARG A 391 -8.33 0.33 -31.10
C ARG A 391 -8.79 -0.06 -29.69
N PHE A 392 -10.07 -0.35 -29.50
CA PHE A 392 -10.60 -0.80 -28.21
C PHE A 392 -9.99 -2.13 -27.75
N ILE A 393 -9.84 -3.10 -28.66
CA ILE A 393 -9.11 -4.35 -28.38
C ILE A 393 -7.64 -4.06 -28.07
N TYR A 394 -6.99 -3.19 -28.85
CA TYR A 394 -5.62 -2.76 -28.57
C TYR A 394 -5.47 -2.25 -27.14
N LEU A 395 -6.34 -1.33 -26.70
CA LEU A 395 -6.32 -0.79 -25.34
C LEU A 395 -6.47 -1.88 -24.26
N LYS A 396 -7.35 -2.87 -24.47
CA LYS A 396 -7.56 -3.99 -23.53
C LYS A 396 -6.26 -4.76 -23.25
N TRP A 397 -5.46 -4.95 -24.29
CA TRP A 397 -4.21 -5.70 -24.21
C TRP A 397 -3.03 -4.85 -23.72
N HIS A 398 -3.02 -3.55 -23.97
CA HIS A 398 -1.93 -2.64 -23.60
C HIS A 398 -2.10 -1.99 -22.23
N MET A 399 -3.30 -2.02 -21.64
CA MET A 399 -3.57 -1.46 -20.31
C MET A 399 -2.78 -2.18 -19.19
N ASN A 400 -2.64 -3.51 -19.27
CA ASN A 400 -2.02 -4.34 -18.22
C ASN A 400 -1.13 -5.47 -18.78
N PRO A 401 -0.02 -5.15 -19.48
CA PRO A 401 0.76 -6.12 -20.25
C PRO A 401 1.27 -7.29 -19.39
N ASP A 402 1.69 -7.03 -18.15
CA ASP A 402 2.23 -8.05 -17.24
C ASP A 402 1.19 -9.09 -16.77
N THR A 403 -0.11 -8.83 -16.97
CA THR A 403 -1.20 -9.74 -16.57
C THR A 403 -1.74 -10.59 -17.71
N ASN A 404 -1.34 -10.27 -18.95
CA ASN A 404 -1.85 -10.94 -20.15
C ASN A 404 -1.48 -12.42 -20.23
N SER A 405 -0.36 -12.84 -19.63
CA SER A 405 0.06 -14.25 -19.56
C SER A 405 -0.91 -15.15 -18.78
N LYS A 406 -1.86 -14.58 -18.02
CA LYS A 406 -2.91 -15.30 -17.30
C LYS A 406 -4.24 -15.32 -18.04
N LYS A 407 -4.36 -14.63 -19.18
CA LYS A 407 -5.59 -14.60 -19.98
C LYS A 407 -5.69 -15.87 -20.82
N LYS A 408 -6.92 -16.35 -21.03
CA LYS A 408 -7.21 -17.57 -21.82
C LYS A 408 -7.13 -17.36 -23.35
N SER A 409 -6.90 -16.14 -23.80
CA SER A 409 -6.88 -15.77 -25.22
C SER A 409 -5.65 -14.92 -25.54
N THR A 410 -5.47 -14.55 -26.80
CA THR A 410 -4.41 -13.67 -27.29
C THR A 410 -4.97 -12.42 -27.96
N TYR A 411 -4.12 -11.39 -28.14
CA TYR A 411 -4.50 -10.18 -28.88
C TYR A 411 -4.96 -10.51 -30.31
N ALA A 412 -4.25 -11.41 -31.00
CA ALA A 412 -4.59 -11.84 -32.35
C ALA A 412 -5.94 -12.56 -32.41
N GLU A 413 -6.23 -13.45 -31.45
CA GLU A 413 -7.53 -14.13 -31.37
C GLU A 413 -8.69 -13.16 -31.14
N ASP A 414 -8.55 -12.20 -30.22
CA ASP A 414 -9.59 -11.18 -29.99
C ASP A 414 -9.83 -10.32 -31.24
N LEU A 415 -8.79 -10.02 -32.03
CA LEU A 415 -8.93 -9.32 -33.31
C LEU A 415 -9.65 -10.17 -34.37
N ILE A 416 -9.34 -11.46 -34.46
CA ILE A 416 -10.02 -12.38 -35.38
C ILE A 416 -11.51 -12.45 -35.02
N LYS A 417 -11.85 -12.63 -33.74
CA LYS A 417 -13.23 -12.62 -33.25
C LYS A 417 -13.94 -11.30 -33.55
N LEU A 418 -13.25 -10.17 -33.37
CA LEU A 418 -13.80 -8.85 -33.68
C LEU A 418 -14.12 -8.69 -35.17
N ARG A 419 -13.19 -9.04 -36.05
CA ARG A 419 -13.39 -8.93 -37.51
C ARG A 419 -14.51 -9.85 -37.99
N ALA A 420 -14.59 -11.07 -37.44
CA ALA A 420 -15.70 -11.98 -37.71
C ALA A 420 -17.05 -11.38 -37.28
N TRP A 421 -17.13 -10.81 -36.07
CA TRP A 421 -18.33 -10.10 -35.62
C TRP A 421 -18.72 -8.93 -36.53
N PHE A 422 -17.73 -8.10 -36.91
CA PHE A 422 -17.96 -6.92 -37.74
C PHE A 422 -18.50 -7.30 -39.13
N ASN A 423 -17.92 -8.32 -39.77
CA ASN A 423 -18.35 -8.82 -41.07
C ASN A 423 -19.74 -9.48 -41.00
N ASN A 424 -20.06 -10.15 -39.89
CA ASN A 424 -21.36 -10.79 -39.69
C ASN A 424 -22.48 -9.82 -39.31
N LYS A 425 -22.16 -8.54 -39.04
CA LYS A 425 -23.16 -7.50 -38.75
C LYS A 425 -24.06 -7.20 -39.96
N GLY A 426 -23.52 -7.32 -41.17
CA GLY A 426 -24.23 -7.06 -42.42
C GLY A 426 -25.15 -8.19 -42.90
N SER A 427 -25.09 -9.37 -42.29
CA SER A 427 -25.90 -10.55 -42.65
C SER A 427 -27.09 -10.79 -41.71
N ILE A 428 -27.46 -9.79 -40.90
CA ILE A 428 -28.64 -9.77 -40.01
C ILE A 428 -29.64 -8.70 -40.47
N ASN A 429 -29.80 -8.54 -41.79
CA ASN A 429 -30.94 -7.82 -42.38
C ASN A 429 -31.94 -8.82 -42.95
#